data_AF-A0A959PQ91-F1
#
_entry.id   AF-A0A959PQ91-F1
#
_cell.length_a   1.000
_cell.length_b   1.000
_cell.length_c   1.000
_cell.angle_alpha   90.00
_cell.angle_beta   90.00
_cell.angle_gamma   90.00
#
_symmetry.space_group_name_H-M   'P 1'
#
loop_
_entity.id
_entity.type
_entity.pdbx_description
1 polymer ?
#
loop_
_entity_poly.entity_id
_entity_poly.type
_entity_poly.pdbx_seq_one_letter_code
_entity_poly.pdbx_strand_id
1 'polypeptide(L)'
;MTVLHDFFMTIPDIFFKFIMVTFFALLIGLEQRSKYLTTSSIHFGTDRTFTLIGILGFILYVLEPVTLLPFLLGALLLGTFLISFYNKKMESENKYGITGFLAALITYCLAPLLYTQPNWFVILLVVTVLILEEMKRPLIAFTKKIESQEFITLAKFLLMIGVILPLLPSESLLKNFDFSLYKFWLAIVAISGISYGSYLLKKYVFPSAGIILTGILGGMYSSTATTFILAKKSKEIHQPFQISASILLATAMMFIRIFILALVFNAKIAREIAPAFAVLFV
;
A
#
# COMPACT_ATOMS: atom_id res chain seq x y z
N MET A 1 -29.34 -33.68 -4.94
CA MET A 1 -28.08 -33.31 -4.24
C MET A 1 -27.10 -34.48 -4.11
N THR A 2 -27.54 -35.73 -4.27
CA THR A 2 -26.72 -36.96 -4.28
C THR A 2 -25.98 -37.20 -5.61
N VAL A 3 -26.58 -36.84 -6.75
CA VAL A 3 -25.98 -37.06 -8.08
C VAL A 3 -24.72 -36.21 -8.33
N LEU A 4 -24.63 -35.01 -7.74
CA LEU A 4 -23.42 -34.19 -7.84
C LEU A 4 -22.27 -34.78 -7.00
N HIS A 5 -22.60 -35.44 -5.88
CA HIS A 5 -21.61 -36.04 -4.98
C HIS A 5 -21.00 -37.32 -5.57
N ASP A 6 -21.78 -38.11 -6.32
CA ASP A 6 -21.28 -39.30 -7.03
C ASP A 6 -20.42 -38.93 -8.25
N PHE A 7 -20.73 -37.81 -8.93
CA PHE A 7 -19.91 -37.34 -10.05
C PHE A 7 -18.51 -36.88 -9.61
N PHE A 8 -18.40 -36.25 -8.43
CA PHE A 8 -17.11 -35.87 -7.85
C PHE A 8 -16.26 -37.07 -7.40
N MET A 9 -16.89 -38.20 -7.03
CA MET A 9 -16.18 -39.44 -6.66
C MET A 9 -15.66 -40.25 -7.85
N THR A 10 -16.13 -39.95 -9.08
CA THR A 10 -15.75 -40.70 -10.29
C THR A 10 -14.57 -40.07 -11.04
N ILE A 11 -14.21 -38.83 -10.70
CA ILE A 11 -13.06 -38.15 -11.29
C ILE A 11 -11.79 -38.59 -10.54
N PRO A 12 -10.77 -39.17 -11.20
CA PRO A 12 -9.51 -39.45 -10.55
C PRO A 12 -8.96 -38.16 -9.90
N ASP A 13 -8.58 -38.20 -8.63
CA ASP A 13 -8.04 -37.02 -7.91
C ASP A 13 -6.90 -36.32 -8.68
N ILE A 14 -6.12 -37.12 -9.43
CA ILE A 14 -5.05 -36.66 -10.32
C ILE A 14 -5.59 -35.76 -11.44
N PHE A 15 -6.73 -36.12 -12.04
CA PHE A 15 -7.38 -35.33 -13.09
C PHE A 15 -7.90 -34.00 -12.56
N PHE A 16 -8.52 -34.01 -11.38
CA PHE A 16 -8.98 -32.78 -10.72
C PHE A 16 -7.81 -31.83 -10.42
N LYS A 17 -6.70 -32.35 -9.86
CA LYS A 17 -5.49 -31.59 -9.59
C LYS A 17 -4.82 -31.07 -10.87
N PHE A 18 -4.82 -31.86 -11.94
CA PHE A 18 -4.32 -31.43 -13.25
C PHE A 18 -5.11 -30.25 -13.81
N ILE A 19 -6.45 -30.30 -13.74
CA ILE A 19 -7.32 -29.19 -14.14
C ILE A 19 -7.03 -27.95 -13.29
N MET A 20 -6.92 -28.09 -11.97
CA MET A 20 -6.61 -26.96 -11.08
C MET A 20 -5.26 -26.31 -11.42
N VAL A 21 -4.18 -27.09 -11.57
CA VAL A 21 -2.87 -26.56 -11.95
C VAL A 21 -2.95 -25.83 -13.28
N THR A 22 -3.57 -26.46 -14.28
CA THR A 22 -3.69 -25.87 -15.62
C THR A 22 -4.48 -24.57 -15.58
N PHE A 23 -5.60 -24.54 -14.85
CA PHE A 23 -6.44 -23.37 -14.70
C PHE A 23 -5.71 -22.22 -13.98
N PHE A 24 -5.07 -22.48 -12.84
CA PHE A 24 -4.33 -21.45 -12.10
C PHE A 24 -3.11 -20.96 -12.87
N ALA A 25 -2.36 -21.84 -13.52
CA ALA A 25 -1.24 -21.47 -14.37
C ALA A 25 -1.68 -20.62 -15.58
N LEU A 26 -2.85 -20.94 -16.15
CA LEU A 26 -3.45 -20.14 -17.22
C LEU A 26 -3.91 -18.77 -16.73
N LEU A 27 -4.54 -18.67 -15.55
CA LEU A 27 -4.91 -17.37 -14.97
C LEU A 27 -3.69 -16.46 -14.75
N ILE A 28 -2.62 -17.00 -14.16
CA ILE A 28 -1.36 -16.27 -13.98
C ILE A 28 -0.77 -15.85 -15.34
N GLY A 29 -0.83 -16.74 -16.33
CA GLY A 29 -0.38 -16.43 -17.69
C GLY A 29 -1.19 -15.33 -18.40
N LEU A 30 -2.52 -15.34 -18.25
CA LEU A 30 -3.40 -14.31 -18.82
C LEU A 30 -3.13 -12.93 -18.22
N GLU A 31 -2.93 -12.88 -16.91
CA GLU A 31 -2.57 -11.67 -16.18
C GLU A 31 -1.22 -11.10 -16.67
N GLN A 32 -0.25 -12.00 -16.85
CA GLN A 32 1.02 -11.61 -17.43
C GLN A 32 0.88 -11.16 -18.89
N ARG A 33 -0.02 -11.77 -19.68
CA ARG A 33 -0.35 -11.35 -21.07
C ARG A 33 -0.85 -9.93 -21.18
N SER A 34 -1.78 -9.55 -20.31
CA SER A 34 -2.35 -8.21 -20.27
C SER A 34 -1.26 -7.12 -20.23
N LYS A 35 -0.12 -7.41 -19.58
CA LYS A 35 0.99 -6.46 -19.41
C LYS A 35 1.82 -6.24 -20.67
N TYR A 36 1.89 -7.21 -21.58
CA TYR A 36 2.72 -7.15 -22.79
C TYR A 36 1.96 -6.74 -24.06
N LEU A 37 0.63 -6.70 -24.04
CA LEU A 37 -0.19 -6.25 -25.19
C LEU A 37 0.14 -4.83 -25.67
N THR A 38 0.77 -4.01 -24.82
CA THR A 38 1.21 -2.64 -25.16
C THR A 38 2.54 -2.55 -25.94
N THR A 39 3.27 -3.66 -26.14
CA THR A 39 4.54 -3.67 -26.89
C THR A 39 4.37 -4.59 -28.11
N SER A 40 4.45 -4.01 -29.30
CA SER A 40 4.15 -4.60 -30.63
C SER A 40 5.14 -5.68 -31.08
N SER A 41 5.64 -6.50 -30.18
CA SER A 41 6.63 -7.54 -30.49
C SER A 41 6.07 -8.89 -30.05
N ILE A 42 5.86 -9.79 -31.03
CA ILE A 42 5.45 -11.17 -30.78
C ILE A 42 6.61 -11.86 -30.08
N HIS A 43 6.61 -11.84 -28.75
CA HIS A 43 7.63 -12.48 -27.95
C HIS A 43 7.01 -13.43 -26.94
N PHE A 44 7.70 -14.56 -26.81
CA PHE A 44 7.61 -15.57 -25.77
C PHE A 44 7.12 -15.01 -24.42
N GLY A 45 6.17 -15.71 -23.77
CA GLY A 45 6.02 -15.60 -22.32
C GLY A 45 4.76 -14.91 -21.82
N THR A 46 3.57 -15.31 -22.27
CA THR A 46 2.36 -14.73 -21.70
C THR A 46 1.32 -15.78 -21.26
N ASP A 47 0.46 -16.35 -22.09
CA ASP A 47 -0.55 -17.32 -21.62
C ASP A 47 -0.07 -18.79 -21.65
N ARG A 48 0.47 -19.23 -22.80
CA ARG A 48 0.88 -20.63 -23.01
C ARG A 48 2.12 -21.01 -22.21
N THR A 49 3.07 -20.09 -22.05
CA THR A 49 4.33 -20.37 -21.34
C THR A 49 4.10 -20.68 -19.86
N PHE A 50 3.30 -19.87 -19.16
CA PHE A 50 2.98 -20.11 -17.74
C PHE A 50 2.15 -21.37 -17.57
N THR A 51 1.17 -21.59 -18.46
CA THR A 51 0.38 -22.82 -18.49
C THR A 51 1.27 -24.06 -18.65
N LEU A 52 2.21 -24.03 -19.59
CA LEU A 52 3.17 -25.12 -19.82
C LEU A 52 4.14 -25.31 -18.66
N ILE A 53 4.57 -24.24 -18.00
CA ILE A 53 5.41 -24.32 -16.78
C ILE A 53 4.65 -25.01 -15.65
N GLY A 54 3.38 -24.68 -15.44
CA GLY A 54 2.54 -25.36 -14.45
C GLY A 54 2.34 -26.83 -14.78
N ILE A 55 2.05 -27.16 -16.04
CA ILE A 55 1.93 -28.54 -16.52
C ILE A 55 3.26 -29.30 -16.35
N LEU A 56 4.39 -28.67 -16.67
CA LEU A 56 5.72 -29.28 -16.49
C LEU A 56 6.00 -29.59 -15.02
N GLY A 57 5.71 -28.65 -14.12
CA GLY A 57 5.82 -28.86 -12.67
C GLY A 57 4.93 -30.00 -12.18
N PHE A 58 3.72 -30.14 -12.74
CA PHE A 58 2.83 -31.26 -12.45
C PHE A 58 3.39 -32.60 -12.93
N ILE A 59 3.86 -32.69 -14.18
CA ILE A 59 4.43 -33.93 -14.73
C ILE A 59 5.63 -34.39 -13.90
N LEU A 60 6.56 -33.48 -13.61
CA LEU A 60 7.79 -33.80 -12.88
C LEU A 60 7.55 -34.16 -11.41
N TYR A 61 6.51 -33.61 -10.79
CA TYR A 61 6.13 -33.97 -9.43
C TYR A 61 5.43 -35.33 -9.36
N VAL A 62 4.55 -35.64 -10.33
CA VAL A 62 3.83 -36.92 -10.37
C VAL A 62 4.74 -38.10 -10.71
N LEU A 63 5.81 -37.88 -11.49
CA LEU A 63 6.78 -38.92 -11.84
C LEU A 63 7.45 -39.57 -10.62
N GLU A 64 7.86 -38.78 -9.64
CA GLU A 64 8.54 -39.30 -8.45
C GLU A 64 8.29 -38.40 -7.22
N PRO A 65 7.15 -38.58 -6.52
CA PRO A 65 6.74 -37.68 -5.45
C PRO A 65 7.57 -37.82 -4.16
N VAL A 66 8.32 -38.91 -4.00
CA VAL A 66 9.03 -39.24 -2.75
C VAL A 66 10.42 -38.63 -2.69
N THR A 67 11.21 -38.73 -3.76
CA THR A 67 12.60 -38.24 -3.80
C THR A 67 12.70 -36.80 -4.31
N LEU A 68 11.67 -36.28 -5.00
CA LEU A 68 11.64 -34.96 -5.64
C LEU A 68 12.80 -34.66 -6.62
N LEU A 69 13.61 -35.67 -6.97
CA LEU A 69 14.76 -35.53 -7.86
C LEU A 69 14.39 -34.97 -9.24
N PRO A 70 13.36 -35.51 -9.94
CA PRO A 70 12.93 -34.99 -11.24
C PRO A 70 12.40 -33.55 -11.14
N PHE A 71 11.69 -33.23 -10.06
CA PHE A 71 11.15 -31.90 -9.81
C PHE A 71 12.25 -30.86 -9.55
N LEU A 72 13.28 -31.19 -8.77
CA LEU A 72 14.41 -30.29 -8.51
C LEU A 72 15.28 -30.08 -9.76
N LEU A 73 15.55 -31.14 -10.51
CA LEU A 73 16.25 -31.04 -11.79
C LEU A 73 15.47 -30.18 -12.80
N GLY A 74 14.15 -30.36 -12.88
CA GLY A 74 13.27 -29.52 -13.68
C GLY A 74 13.32 -28.05 -13.28
N ALA A 75 13.32 -27.76 -11.97
CA ALA A 75 13.43 -26.40 -11.45
C ALA A 75 14.76 -25.75 -11.84
N LEU A 76 15.86 -26.52 -11.80
CA LEU A 76 17.19 -26.04 -12.18
C LEU A 76 17.26 -25.74 -13.68
N LEU A 77 16.74 -26.64 -14.53
CA LEU A 77 16.66 -26.43 -15.98
C LEU A 77 15.74 -25.26 -16.36
N LEU A 78 14.60 -25.11 -15.70
CA LEU A 78 13.73 -23.95 -15.88
C LEU A 78 14.45 -22.66 -15.46
N GLY A 79 15.14 -22.70 -14.31
CA GLY A 79 15.92 -21.58 -13.80
C GLY A 79 16.98 -21.11 -14.79
N THR A 80 17.77 -22.04 -15.35
CA THR A 80 18.81 -21.70 -16.35
C THR A 80 18.20 -21.16 -17.63
N PHE A 81 17.11 -21.75 -18.13
CA PHE A 81 16.40 -21.25 -19.30
C PHE A 81 15.84 -19.83 -19.08
N LEU A 82 15.23 -19.59 -17.92
CA LEU A 82 14.71 -18.30 -17.51
C LEU A 82 15.82 -17.23 -17.39
N ILE A 83 16.98 -17.58 -16.81
CA ILE A 83 18.14 -16.69 -16.73
C ILE A 83 18.68 -16.35 -18.12
N SER A 84 18.79 -17.34 -19.01
CA SER A 84 19.23 -17.10 -20.39
C SER A 84 18.27 -16.17 -21.14
N PHE A 85 16.95 -16.35 -20.92
CA PHE A 85 15.94 -15.45 -21.48
C PHE A 85 16.02 -14.04 -20.88
N TYR A 86 16.28 -13.92 -19.57
CA TYR A 86 16.47 -12.63 -18.90
C TYR A 86 17.60 -11.84 -19.53
N ASN A 87 18.77 -12.46 -19.71
CA ASN A 87 19.96 -11.81 -20.25
C ASN A 87 19.68 -11.26 -21.66
N LYS A 88 19.04 -12.05 -22.51
CA LYS A 88 18.68 -11.64 -23.88
C LYS A 88 17.61 -10.54 -23.91
N LYS A 89 16.66 -10.55 -22.97
CA LYS A 89 15.65 -9.51 -22.80
C LYS A 89 16.24 -8.20 -22.26
N MET A 90 17.23 -8.30 -21.37
CA MET A 90 17.95 -7.15 -20.83
C MET A 90 18.69 -6.40 -21.95
N GLU A 91 19.36 -7.15 -22.84
CA GLU A 91 20.09 -6.60 -23.97
C GLU A 91 19.16 -5.96 -25.02
N SER A 92 17.97 -6.52 -25.25
CA SER A 92 17.05 -6.05 -26.29
C SER A 92 16.08 -4.94 -25.86
N GLU A 93 15.62 -4.89 -24.61
CA GLU A 93 14.52 -4.00 -24.21
C GLU A 93 14.84 -3.04 -23.04
N ASN A 94 16.01 -3.13 -22.40
CA ASN A 94 16.37 -2.30 -21.21
C ASN A 94 15.30 -2.27 -20.10
N LYS A 95 14.43 -3.30 -20.05
CA LYS A 95 13.34 -3.42 -19.07
C LYS A 95 13.73 -4.43 -18.00
N TYR A 96 13.86 -3.94 -16.77
CA TYR A 96 14.15 -4.75 -15.59
C TYR A 96 12.84 -5.24 -14.95
N GLY A 97 12.75 -6.54 -14.67
CA GLY A 97 11.56 -7.11 -14.03
C GLY A 97 11.76 -8.52 -13.50
N ILE A 98 12.26 -8.63 -12.27
CA ILE A 98 12.45 -9.92 -11.56
C ILE A 98 11.09 -10.59 -11.25
N THR A 99 10.02 -9.81 -11.09
CA THR A 99 8.71 -10.33 -10.65
C THR A 99 8.13 -11.38 -11.61
N GLY A 100 8.37 -11.27 -12.92
CA GLY A 100 7.91 -12.27 -13.88
C GLY A 100 8.60 -13.64 -13.72
N PHE A 101 9.87 -13.65 -13.27
CA PHE A 101 10.59 -14.90 -12.96
C PHE A 101 10.07 -15.55 -11.70
N LEU A 102 9.81 -14.74 -10.67
CA LEU A 102 9.21 -15.23 -9.43
C LEU A 102 7.83 -15.83 -9.70
N ALA A 103 7.00 -15.17 -10.50
CA ALA A 103 5.69 -15.69 -10.89
C ALA A 103 5.79 -17.03 -11.64
N ALA A 104 6.77 -17.18 -12.55
CA ALA A 104 7.00 -18.43 -13.27
C ALA A 104 7.41 -19.56 -12.31
N LEU A 105 8.28 -19.26 -11.35
CA LEU A 105 8.72 -20.22 -10.34
C LEU A 105 7.59 -20.60 -9.38
N ILE A 106 6.76 -19.63 -8.95
CA ILE A 106 5.55 -19.88 -8.16
C ILE A 106 4.58 -20.79 -8.94
N THR A 107 4.40 -20.53 -10.23
CA THR A 107 3.54 -21.34 -11.12
C THR A 107 4.04 -22.79 -11.23
N TYR A 108 5.36 -22.99 -11.32
CA TYR A 108 5.98 -24.32 -11.32
C TYR A 108 5.70 -25.08 -10.02
N CYS A 109 5.70 -24.39 -8.88
CA CYS A 109 5.47 -24.98 -7.57
C CYS A 109 3.99 -25.29 -7.25
N LEU A 110 3.03 -24.92 -8.10
CA LEU A 110 1.60 -25.13 -7.83
C LEU A 110 1.24 -26.61 -7.63
N ALA A 111 1.86 -27.51 -8.39
CA ALA A 111 1.58 -28.94 -8.30
C ALA A 111 1.92 -29.53 -6.92
N PRO A 112 3.16 -29.43 -6.40
CA PRO A 112 3.47 -29.85 -5.03
C PRO A 112 2.55 -29.24 -3.97
N LEU A 113 2.15 -27.98 -4.12
CA LEU A 113 1.25 -27.30 -3.19
C LEU A 113 -0.14 -27.95 -3.15
N LEU A 114 -0.69 -28.35 -4.31
CA LEU A 114 -1.98 -29.06 -4.40
C LEU A 114 -1.96 -30.48 -3.82
N TYR A 115 -0.78 -31.11 -3.70
CA TYR A 115 -0.65 -32.42 -3.08
C TYR A 115 -0.35 -32.36 -1.58
N THR A 116 0.30 -31.31 -1.10
CA THR A 116 0.78 -31.20 0.29
C THR A 116 -0.10 -30.31 1.17
N GLN A 117 -0.80 -29.33 0.60
CA GLN A 117 -1.57 -28.32 1.33
C GLN A 117 -3.07 -28.42 1.00
N PRO A 118 -3.95 -27.92 1.88
CA PRO A 118 -5.39 -27.90 1.60
C PRO A 118 -5.71 -26.96 0.42
N ASN A 119 -6.69 -27.33 -0.40
CA ASN A 119 -7.06 -26.60 -1.64
C ASN A 119 -7.35 -25.11 -1.40
N TRP A 120 -7.97 -24.75 -0.27
CA TRP A 120 -8.28 -23.34 0.05
C TRP A 120 -7.02 -22.47 0.18
N PHE A 121 -5.92 -23.03 0.69
CA PHE A 121 -4.66 -22.32 0.85
C PHE A 121 -4.01 -22.04 -0.52
N VAL A 122 -4.05 -23.03 -1.43
CA VAL A 122 -3.55 -22.86 -2.79
C VAL A 122 -4.33 -21.78 -3.54
N ILE A 123 -5.65 -21.78 -3.41
CA ILE A 123 -6.51 -20.75 -4.01
C ILE A 123 -6.15 -19.36 -3.45
N LEU A 124 -6.03 -19.22 -2.13
CA LEU A 124 -5.63 -17.97 -1.48
C LEU A 124 -4.29 -17.46 -2.02
N LEU A 125 -3.30 -18.35 -2.14
CA LEU A 125 -1.97 -18.02 -2.65
C LEU A 125 -2.04 -17.52 -4.09
N VAL A 126 -2.73 -18.26 -4.98
CA VAL A 126 -2.88 -17.87 -6.39
C VAL A 126 -3.59 -16.51 -6.51
N VAL A 127 -4.69 -16.31 -5.77
CA VAL A 127 -5.41 -15.03 -5.76
C VAL A 127 -4.53 -13.89 -5.27
N THR A 128 -3.74 -14.11 -4.23
CA THR A 128 -2.83 -13.09 -3.70
C THR A 128 -1.75 -12.72 -4.73
N VAL A 129 -1.18 -13.72 -5.40
CA VAL A 129 -0.20 -13.50 -6.48
C VAL A 129 -0.82 -12.68 -7.60
N LEU A 130 -2.03 -13.02 -8.05
CA LEU A 130 -2.76 -12.27 -9.09
C LEU A 130 -3.03 -10.81 -8.68
N ILE A 131 -3.43 -10.56 -7.43
CA ILE A 131 -3.65 -9.21 -6.92
C ILE A 131 -2.33 -8.42 -6.91
N LEU A 132 -1.24 -8.99 -6.40
CA LEU A 132 0.07 -8.33 -6.35
C LEU A 132 0.62 -8.02 -7.76
N GLU A 133 0.43 -8.97 -8.66
CA GLU A 133 0.75 -8.87 -10.08
C GLU A 133 0.06 -7.65 -10.74
N GLU A 134 -1.24 -7.47 -10.50
CA GLU A 134 -2.04 -6.37 -11.09
C GLU A 134 -1.74 -5.03 -10.40
N MET A 135 -1.54 -5.04 -9.08
CA MET A 135 -1.25 -3.84 -8.28
C MET A 135 0.10 -3.17 -8.59
N LYS A 136 0.95 -3.76 -9.45
CA LYS A 136 2.24 -3.20 -9.82
C LYS A 136 2.14 -1.77 -10.38
N ARG A 137 1.20 -1.49 -11.29
CA ARG A 137 1.03 -0.15 -11.90
C ARG A 137 0.63 0.91 -10.87
N PRO A 138 -0.42 0.71 -10.05
CA PRO A 138 -0.77 1.68 -9.01
C PRO A 138 0.32 1.84 -7.95
N LEU A 139 1.03 0.77 -7.58
CA LEU A 139 2.17 0.86 -6.64
C LEU A 139 3.31 1.72 -7.18
N ILE A 140 3.68 1.55 -8.45
CA ILE A 140 4.70 2.38 -9.10
C ILE A 140 4.21 3.83 -9.22
N ALA A 141 2.96 4.04 -9.63
CA ALA A 141 2.39 5.38 -9.74
C ALA A 141 2.32 6.09 -8.38
N PHE A 142 1.97 5.36 -7.33
CA PHE A 142 1.98 5.85 -5.95
C PHE A 142 3.39 6.21 -5.50
N THR A 143 4.37 5.33 -5.74
CA THR A 143 5.78 5.59 -5.42
C THR A 143 6.32 6.81 -6.17
N LYS A 144 5.94 6.99 -7.44
CA LYS A 144 6.33 8.17 -8.24
C LYS A 144 5.67 9.48 -7.77
N LYS A 145 4.48 9.41 -7.16
CA LYS A 145 3.79 10.58 -6.60
C LYS A 145 4.37 11.01 -5.24
N ILE A 146 5.10 10.14 -4.57
CA ILE A 146 5.75 10.43 -3.30
C ILE A 146 7.16 10.94 -3.59
N GLU A 147 7.39 12.23 -3.35
CA GLU A 147 8.73 12.81 -3.41
C GLU A 147 9.63 12.18 -2.33
N SER A 148 10.92 11.97 -2.61
CA SER A 148 11.84 11.34 -1.65
C SER A 148 11.89 12.04 -0.29
N GLN A 149 11.65 13.36 -0.25
CA GLN A 149 11.59 14.13 1.00
C GLN A 149 10.36 13.79 1.86
N GLU A 150 9.26 13.38 1.24
CA GLU A 150 8.05 12.93 1.94
C GLU A 150 8.31 11.66 2.72
N PHE A 151 9.07 10.73 2.12
CA PHE A 151 9.43 9.48 2.79
C PHE A 151 10.28 9.75 4.03
N ILE A 152 11.23 10.69 3.96
CA ILE A 152 12.04 11.09 5.12
C ILE A 152 11.16 11.74 6.19
N THR A 153 10.19 12.56 5.80
CA THR A 153 9.26 13.22 6.75
C THR A 153 8.36 12.20 7.44
N LEU A 154 7.81 11.25 6.68
CA LEU A 154 7.04 10.13 7.20
C LEU A 154 7.88 9.27 8.14
N ALA A 155 9.11 8.92 7.75
CA ALA A 155 10.02 8.14 8.58
C ALA A 155 10.34 8.86 9.90
N LYS A 156 10.59 10.18 9.87
CA LYS A 156 10.76 11.00 11.09
C LYS A 156 9.51 10.98 11.96
N PHE A 157 8.31 11.10 11.37
CA PHE A 157 7.06 11.02 12.12
C PHE A 157 6.84 9.64 12.75
N LEU A 158 7.09 8.56 12.00
CA LEU A 158 7.04 7.18 12.48
C LEU A 158 8.06 6.94 13.60
N LEU A 159 9.25 7.51 13.50
CA LEU A 159 10.26 7.45 14.55
C LEU A 159 9.77 8.15 15.83
N MET A 160 9.11 9.31 15.72
CA MET A 160 8.56 10.02 16.89
C MET A 160 7.49 9.20 17.63
N ILE A 161 6.57 8.53 16.91
CA ILE A 161 5.45 7.79 17.51
C ILE A 161 5.79 6.33 17.85
N GLY A 162 6.55 5.64 17.00
CA GLY A 162 6.83 4.22 17.09
C GLY A 162 8.11 3.89 17.86
N VAL A 163 9.04 4.84 17.97
CA VAL A 163 10.31 4.64 18.68
C VAL A 163 10.39 5.57 19.89
N ILE A 164 10.40 6.90 19.69
CA ILE A 164 10.66 7.82 20.81
C ILE A 164 9.55 7.76 21.86
N LEU A 165 8.28 7.91 21.46
CA LEU A 165 7.16 7.93 22.38
C LEU A 165 7.12 6.72 23.35
N PRO A 166 7.22 5.45 22.91
CA PRO A 166 7.20 4.30 23.83
C PRO A 166 8.45 4.17 24.70
N LEU A 167 9.58 4.76 24.31
CA LEU A 167 10.80 4.76 25.15
C LEU A 167 10.73 5.75 26.32
N LEU A 168 9.80 6.71 26.31
CA LEU A 168 9.75 7.76 27.32
C LEU A 168 9.04 7.30 28.60
N PRO A 169 9.56 7.67 29.78
CA PRO A 169 8.97 7.31 31.05
C PRO A 169 7.57 7.93 31.20
N SER A 170 6.62 7.10 31.64
CA SER A 170 5.25 7.49 31.92
C SER A 170 5.06 8.14 33.30
N GLU A 171 6.05 8.01 34.18
CA GLU A 171 6.04 8.57 35.53
C GLU A 171 6.07 10.11 35.51
N SER A 172 5.34 10.72 36.44
CA SER A 172 5.31 12.17 36.63
C SER A 172 6.68 12.67 37.11
N LEU A 173 7.27 13.63 36.39
CA LEU A 173 8.55 14.24 36.77
C LEU A 173 8.43 15.14 38.01
N LEU A 174 7.23 15.64 38.30
CA LEU A 174 6.95 16.58 39.38
C LEU A 174 5.90 15.99 40.32
N LYS A 175 6.20 15.96 41.62
CA LYS A 175 5.30 15.40 42.66
C LYS A 175 3.94 16.13 42.78
N ASN A 176 3.89 17.39 42.32
CA ASN A 176 2.71 18.26 42.42
C ASN A 176 1.97 18.47 41.07
N PHE A 177 2.55 18.00 39.96
CA PHE A 177 1.95 18.16 38.63
C PHE A 177 1.95 16.81 37.91
N ASP A 178 0.82 16.46 37.32
CA ASP A 178 0.67 15.25 36.50
C ASP A 178 1.31 15.42 35.10
N PHE A 179 2.57 15.84 35.10
CA PHE A 179 3.40 16.09 33.94
C PHE A 179 4.44 14.97 33.82
N SER A 180 4.30 14.11 32.81
CA SER A 180 5.29 13.10 32.44
C SER A 180 5.90 13.40 31.08
N LEU A 181 7.14 12.93 30.88
CA LEU A 181 7.85 13.09 29.62
C LEU A 181 7.09 12.40 28.47
N TYR A 182 6.44 11.27 28.76
CA TYR A 182 5.50 10.62 27.87
C TYR A 182 4.33 11.54 27.46
N LYS A 183 3.62 12.17 28.41
CA LYS A 183 2.48 13.05 28.10
C LYS A 183 2.90 14.28 27.29
N PHE A 184 4.06 14.85 27.62
CA PHE A 184 4.63 15.97 26.86
C PHE A 184 4.93 15.57 25.41
N TRP A 185 5.60 14.43 25.22
CA TRP A 185 5.94 13.96 23.88
C TRP A 185 4.71 13.50 23.09
N LEU A 186 3.72 12.91 23.75
CA LEU A 186 2.42 12.60 23.16
C LEU A 186 1.78 13.87 22.59
N ALA A 187 1.94 15.02 23.24
CA ALA A 187 1.42 16.29 22.75
C ALA A 187 2.16 16.71 21.48
N ILE A 188 3.49 16.56 21.43
CA ILE A 188 4.29 16.79 20.22
C ILE A 188 3.78 15.90 19.07
N VAL A 189 3.60 14.60 19.32
CA VAL A 189 3.12 13.64 18.31
C VAL A 189 1.72 14.02 17.81
N ALA A 190 0.79 14.39 18.69
CA ALA A 190 -0.55 14.81 18.31
C ALA A 190 -0.55 16.10 17.48
N ILE A 191 0.22 17.11 17.92
CA ILE A 191 0.42 18.39 17.23
C ILE A 191 1.01 18.18 15.83
N SER A 192 2.06 17.36 15.72
CA SER A 192 2.70 17.01 14.45
C SER A 192 1.79 16.17 13.56
N GLY A 193 1.00 15.25 14.13
CA GLY A 193 0.07 14.41 13.38
C GLY A 193 -1.03 15.21 12.72
N ILE A 194 -1.64 16.16 13.44
CA ILE A 194 -2.65 17.08 12.88
C ILE A 194 -2.03 17.93 11.76
N SER A 195 -0.85 18.52 12.00
CA SER A 195 -0.17 19.36 11.02
C SER A 195 0.22 18.57 9.76
N TYR A 196 0.88 17.42 9.93
CA TYR A 196 1.32 16.59 8.81
C TYR A 196 0.13 16.01 8.04
N GLY A 197 -0.92 15.56 8.74
CA GLY A 197 -2.16 15.10 8.11
C GLY A 197 -2.82 16.18 7.26
N SER A 198 -2.91 17.42 7.77
CA SER A 198 -3.46 18.54 7.00
C SER A 198 -2.64 18.86 5.73
N TYR A 199 -1.31 18.80 5.86
CA TYR A 199 -0.41 18.95 4.72
C TYR A 199 -0.63 17.84 3.67
N LEU A 200 -0.70 16.58 4.10
CA LEU A 200 -0.94 15.44 3.21
C LEU A 200 -2.30 15.53 2.52
N LEU A 201 -3.36 15.93 3.24
CA LEU A 201 -4.69 16.16 2.66
C LEU A 201 -4.64 17.21 1.55
N LYS A 202 -3.97 18.34 1.79
CA LYS A 202 -3.79 19.37 0.77
C LYS A 202 -3.00 18.86 -0.44
N LYS A 203 -1.89 18.15 -0.21
CA LYS A 203 -0.99 17.71 -1.28
C LYS A 203 -1.58 16.59 -2.15
N TYR A 204 -2.23 15.61 -1.53
CA TYR A 204 -2.65 14.38 -2.22
C TYR A 204 -4.15 14.26 -2.50
N VAL A 205 -5.01 14.81 -1.62
CA VAL A 205 -6.47 14.71 -1.77
C VAL A 205 -7.03 15.96 -2.46
N PHE A 206 -6.50 17.14 -2.11
CA PHE A 206 -6.98 18.43 -2.63
C PHE A 206 -5.86 19.27 -3.30
N PRO A 207 -5.13 18.73 -4.30
CA PRO A 207 -4.01 19.45 -4.95
C PRO A 207 -4.46 20.75 -5.64
N SER A 208 -5.70 20.79 -6.13
CA SER A 208 -6.34 21.95 -6.76
C SER A 208 -7.27 22.70 -5.80
N ALA A 209 -6.97 22.69 -4.49
CA ALA A 209 -7.73 23.42 -3.49
C ALA A 209 -7.81 24.93 -3.82
N GLY A 210 -9.04 25.46 -3.81
CA GLY A 210 -9.26 26.91 -3.89
C GLY A 210 -8.67 27.67 -2.70
N ILE A 211 -8.74 29.01 -2.74
CA ILE A 211 -8.13 29.89 -1.72
C ILE A 211 -8.66 29.57 -0.32
N ILE A 212 -9.98 29.36 -0.19
CA ILE A 212 -10.67 29.04 1.07
C ILE A 212 -10.17 27.73 1.67
N LEU A 213 -10.19 26.65 0.90
CA LEU A 213 -9.73 25.34 1.36
C LEU A 213 -8.23 25.34 1.68
N THR A 214 -7.45 26.14 0.94
CA THR A 214 -6.03 26.39 1.25
C THR A 214 -5.85 27.11 2.59
N GLY A 215 -6.73 28.06 2.93
CA GLY A 215 -6.76 28.73 4.24
C GLY A 215 -7.09 27.76 5.38
N ILE A 216 -8.06 26.87 5.19
CA ILE A 216 -8.44 25.84 6.17
C ILE A 216 -7.31 24.84 6.41
N LEU A 217 -6.86 24.16 5.35
CA LEU A 217 -5.81 23.13 5.46
C LEU A 217 -4.46 23.74 5.84
N GLY A 218 -4.17 24.94 5.34
CA GLY A 218 -3.01 25.71 5.76
C GLY A 218 -3.09 26.11 7.24
N GLY A 219 -4.23 26.60 7.71
CA GLY A 219 -4.44 27.03 9.09
C GLY A 219 -4.29 25.89 10.09
N MET A 220 -4.79 24.70 9.74
CA MET A 220 -4.59 23.47 10.50
C MET A 220 -3.12 23.05 10.61
N TYR A 221 -2.31 23.34 9.58
CA TYR A 221 -0.86 23.15 9.62
C TYR A 221 -0.16 24.24 10.45
N SER A 222 -0.39 25.51 10.11
CA SER A 222 0.11 26.71 10.77
C SER A 222 -0.71 27.95 10.36
N SER A 223 -1.47 28.51 11.30
CA SER A 223 -2.28 29.72 11.09
C SER A 223 -1.41 30.94 10.72
N THR A 224 -0.28 31.13 11.41
CA THR A 224 0.63 32.27 11.15
C THR A 224 1.25 32.21 9.76
N ALA A 225 1.78 31.05 9.36
CA ALA A 225 2.37 30.89 8.04
C ALA A 225 1.32 31.06 6.93
N THR A 226 0.13 30.51 7.14
CA THR A 226 -0.96 30.59 6.16
C THR A 226 -1.48 32.01 6.00
N THR A 227 -1.66 32.74 7.10
CA THR A 227 -2.02 34.17 7.06
C THR A 227 -0.97 34.98 6.33
N PHE A 228 0.32 34.77 6.61
CA PHE A 228 1.39 35.49 5.92
C PHE A 228 1.41 35.19 4.41
N ILE A 229 1.29 33.93 4.03
CA ILE A 229 1.27 33.51 2.62
C ILE A 229 0.05 34.08 1.88
N LEU A 230 -1.14 33.98 2.48
CA LEU A 230 -2.37 34.53 1.91
C LEU A 230 -2.34 36.07 1.82
N ALA A 231 -1.81 36.74 2.84
CA ALA A 231 -1.63 38.19 2.85
C ALA A 231 -0.65 38.64 1.74
N LYS A 232 0.45 37.91 1.53
CA LYS A 232 1.35 38.17 0.39
C LYS A 232 0.63 37.96 -0.95
N LYS A 233 -0.13 36.87 -1.08
CA LYS A 233 -0.89 36.52 -2.30
C LYS A 233 -2.01 37.50 -2.63
N SER A 234 -2.50 38.26 -1.64
CA SER A 234 -3.50 39.32 -1.83
C SER A 234 -3.05 40.44 -2.76
N LYS A 235 -1.72 40.63 -2.91
CA LYS A 235 -1.16 41.62 -3.83
C LYS A 235 -1.21 41.20 -5.30
N GLU A 236 -1.37 39.90 -5.56
CA GLU A 236 -1.34 39.31 -6.92
C GLU A 236 -2.75 38.93 -7.41
N ILE A 237 -3.60 38.43 -6.51
CA ILE A 237 -4.93 37.91 -6.84
C ILE A 237 -6.02 38.94 -6.48
N HIS A 238 -6.81 39.33 -7.48
CA HIS A 238 -7.92 40.28 -7.33
C HIS A 238 -9.20 39.61 -6.78
N GLN A 239 -9.08 38.91 -5.64
CA GLN A 239 -10.21 38.29 -4.93
C GLN A 239 -10.13 38.61 -3.42
N PRO A 240 -10.28 39.88 -3.03
CA PRO A 240 -10.01 40.34 -1.67
C PRO A 240 -10.91 39.68 -0.62
N PHE A 241 -12.17 39.42 -0.95
CA PHE A 241 -13.12 38.77 -0.05
C PHE A 241 -12.72 37.32 0.26
N GLN A 242 -12.36 36.53 -0.76
CA GLN A 242 -11.96 35.13 -0.57
C GLN A 242 -10.67 35.03 0.25
N ILE A 243 -9.71 35.92 0.02
CA ILE A 243 -8.45 35.92 0.78
C ILE A 243 -8.67 36.30 2.23
N SER A 244 -9.48 37.34 2.50
CA SER A 244 -9.82 37.75 3.87
C SER A 244 -10.57 36.65 4.62
N ALA A 245 -11.57 36.02 3.97
CA ALA A 245 -12.28 34.87 4.52
C ALA A 245 -11.33 33.69 4.79
N SER A 246 -10.38 33.42 3.90
CA SER A 246 -9.39 32.34 4.06
C SER A 246 -8.43 32.60 5.22
N ILE A 247 -8.04 33.87 5.46
CA ILE A 247 -7.22 34.27 6.61
C ILE A 247 -8.01 34.08 7.91
N LEU A 248 -9.27 34.56 7.96
CA LEU A 248 -10.15 34.36 9.12
C LEU A 248 -10.36 32.88 9.44
N LEU A 249 -10.60 32.07 8.41
CA LEU A 249 -10.70 30.62 8.55
C LEU A 249 -9.38 30.00 9.02
N ALA A 250 -8.24 30.44 8.49
CA ALA A 250 -6.93 29.96 8.94
C ALA A 250 -6.70 30.26 10.43
N THR A 251 -7.13 31.42 10.92
CA THR A 251 -7.09 31.76 12.35
C THR A 251 -8.06 30.92 13.16
N ALA A 252 -9.27 30.67 12.65
CA ALA A 252 -10.29 29.88 13.33
C ALA A 252 -9.86 28.41 13.52
N MET A 253 -9.07 27.86 12.58
CA MET A 253 -8.52 26.50 12.68
C MET A 253 -7.62 26.28 13.90
N MET A 254 -7.06 27.33 14.49
CA MET A 254 -6.33 27.22 15.75
C MET A 254 -7.22 26.68 16.88
N PHE A 255 -8.48 27.15 16.96
CA PHE A 255 -9.42 26.69 17.98
C PHE A 255 -9.81 25.23 17.77
N ILE A 256 -10.04 24.82 16.51
CA ILE A 256 -10.28 23.41 16.18
C ILE A 256 -9.08 22.55 16.59
N ARG A 257 -7.86 22.99 16.31
CA ARG A 257 -6.65 22.25 16.70
C ARG A 257 -6.54 22.08 18.22
N ILE A 258 -6.77 23.15 18.98
CA ILE A 258 -6.76 23.11 20.45
C ILE A 258 -7.88 22.21 20.98
N PHE A 259 -9.06 22.25 20.37
CA PHE A 259 -10.18 21.39 20.73
C PHE A 259 -9.86 19.90 20.52
N ILE A 260 -9.28 19.55 19.37
CA ILE A 260 -8.84 18.18 19.09
C ILE A 260 -7.80 17.72 20.10
N LEU A 261 -6.82 18.57 20.43
CA LEU A 261 -5.83 18.26 21.47
C LEU A 261 -6.49 18.06 22.83
N ALA A 262 -7.38 18.95 23.24
CA ALA A 262 -8.13 18.81 24.49
C ALA A 262 -8.91 17.49 24.53
N LEU A 263 -9.52 17.07 23.42
CA LEU A 263 -10.25 15.81 23.32
C LEU A 263 -9.34 14.60 23.52
N VAL A 264 -8.14 14.61 22.93
CA VAL A 264 -7.14 13.54 23.06
C VAL A 264 -6.60 13.41 24.48
N PHE A 265 -6.35 14.54 25.16
CA PHE A 265 -5.74 14.52 26.50
C PHE A 265 -6.76 14.44 27.65
N ASN A 266 -7.90 15.11 27.52
CA ASN A 266 -8.94 15.15 28.53
C ASN A 266 -10.31 15.56 27.94
N ALA A 267 -11.14 14.56 27.66
CA ALA A 267 -12.49 14.77 27.11
C ALA A 267 -13.44 15.59 28.01
N LYS A 268 -13.15 15.74 29.31
CA LYS A 268 -13.93 16.58 30.22
C LYS A 268 -13.63 18.06 29.97
N ILE A 269 -12.34 18.42 29.93
CA ILE A 269 -11.90 19.78 29.59
C ILE A 269 -12.41 20.17 28.20
N ALA A 270 -12.31 19.25 27.23
CA ALA A 270 -12.83 19.49 25.88
C ALA A 270 -14.33 19.86 25.88
N ARG A 271 -15.14 19.19 26.69
CA ARG A 271 -16.58 19.50 26.82
C ARG A 271 -16.83 20.84 27.49
N GLU A 272 -16.02 21.22 28.47
CA GLU A 272 -16.15 22.51 29.16
C GLU A 272 -15.78 23.70 28.24
N ILE A 273 -14.78 23.56 27.37
CA ILE A 273 -14.38 24.63 26.44
C ILE A 273 -15.18 24.67 25.14
N ALA A 274 -15.89 23.58 24.80
CA ALA A 274 -16.70 23.46 23.58
C ALA A 274 -17.65 24.65 23.34
N PRO A 275 -18.49 25.09 24.31
CA PRO A 275 -19.41 26.20 24.08
C PRO A 275 -18.67 27.52 23.83
N ALA A 276 -17.57 27.79 24.53
CA ALA A 276 -16.77 29.00 24.32
C ALA A 276 -16.15 29.04 22.91
N PHE A 277 -15.70 27.88 22.42
CA PHE A 277 -15.15 27.78 21.07
C PHE A 277 -16.25 27.87 20.01
N ALA A 278 -17.43 27.30 20.25
CA ALA A 278 -18.56 27.40 19.32
C ALA A 278 -18.98 28.85 19.09
N VAL A 279 -18.98 29.70 20.13
CA VAL A 279 -19.27 31.14 20.00
C VAL A 279 -18.27 31.86 19.09
N LEU A 280 -17.01 31.43 19.04
CA LEU A 280 -15.99 32.06 18.17
C LEU A 280 -16.18 31.74 16.68
N PHE A 281 -17.05 30.79 16.33
CA PHE A 281 -17.37 30.43 14.95
C PHE A 281 -18.71 31.03 14.46
N VAL A 282 -19.46 31.71 15.33
CA VAL A 282 -20.73 32.40 15.03
C VAL A 282 -20.46 33.88 14.83
#